data_AF-A0A962H8K2-F1
#
_entry.id   AF-A0A962H8K2-F1
#
_cell.length_a   1.000
_cell.length_b   1.000
_cell.length_c   1.000
_cell.angle_alpha   90.00
_cell.angle_beta   90.00
_cell.angle_gamma   90.00
#
_symmetry.space_group_name_H-M   'P 1'
#
loop_
_entity.id
_entity.type
_entity.pdbx_description
1 polymer ?
#
loop_
_entity_poly.entity_id
_entity_poly.type
_entity_poly.pdbx_seq_one_letter_code
_entity_poly.pdbx_strand_id
1 'polypeptide(L)'
;MISAEAARADLAQLYQTLQHAHFDLYANRSHSDYEQRYQQLRRKLEQPISAFDLQIELQKFTAYGQVAHARIDFPALEFERYRAAGGSMLPLELKLRDGRIFVVGNPGSESQPQAGDQILSINGEPAAAWRSRLLAHVSADNDYLADTLLELRFGALLWLELGEVASVQLDLRSADGSLSRVSVATLDRAQMRLAAEKRSPSLALNWSKREARMLDRGLAYLRPGPFYNDDPEAASVWDSRGFSDFVERSFAQFAEANANSLLIDLRDNPGGDNSFSDLIVRRIADKPFRFCSQFRIKISEATTASNAARLAQGFSEVSAQFAELYAGQQPGEVVNFELPWVEPAPPEERFSGQVYVLINRYSYSNAVTVAAMSQDYGFATILGEETADLASTYGAMEQFTLKNSGLVVGYPKAHIIRPNGDPS
;
A
#
# COMPACT_ATOMS: atom_id res chain seq x y z
N MET A 1 -13.11 -4.44 -27.73
CA MET A 1 -14.27 -4.99 -26.99
C MET A 1 -13.98 -6.45 -26.67
N ILE A 2 -14.31 -6.88 -25.46
CA ILE A 2 -14.25 -8.28 -25.01
C ILE A 2 -15.65 -8.88 -25.15
N SER A 3 -15.76 -10.11 -25.66
CA SER A 3 -17.07 -10.77 -25.79
C SER A 3 -17.67 -11.09 -24.42
N ALA A 4 -19.00 -11.21 -24.34
CA ALA A 4 -19.68 -11.60 -23.10
C ALA A 4 -19.17 -12.95 -22.55
N GLU A 5 -18.92 -13.90 -23.45
CA GLU A 5 -18.37 -15.22 -23.09
C GLU A 5 -16.97 -15.11 -22.48
N ALA A 6 -16.07 -14.35 -23.13
CA ALA A 6 -14.72 -14.11 -22.64
C ALA A 6 -14.71 -13.38 -21.29
N ALA A 7 -15.55 -12.37 -21.11
CA ALA A 7 -15.67 -11.63 -19.85
C ALA A 7 -16.18 -12.52 -18.71
N ARG A 8 -17.16 -13.39 -18.98
CA ARG A 8 -17.67 -14.37 -18.00
C ARG A 8 -16.65 -15.46 -17.67
N ALA A 9 -15.89 -15.91 -18.67
CA ALA A 9 -14.81 -16.87 -18.47
C ALA A 9 -13.70 -16.29 -17.57
N ASP A 10 -13.33 -15.03 -17.78
CA ASP A 10 -12.37 -14.32 -16.92
C ASP A 10 -12.90 -14.13 -15.49
N LEU A 11 -14.17 -13.75 -15.32
CA LEU A 11 -14.79 -13.67 -13.99
C LEU A 11 -14.80 -15.04 -13.29
N ALA A 12 -15.10 -16.12 -14.02
CA ALA A 12 -15.06 -17.47 -13.48
C ALA A 12 -13.65 -17.88 -13.06
N GLN A 13 -12.64 -17.64 -13.91
CA GLN A 13 -11.25 -17.89 -13.59
C GLN A 13 -10.79 -17.07 -12.37
N LEU A 14 -11.14 -15.78 -12.32
CA LEU A 14 -10.84 -14.89 -11.20
C LEU A 14 -11.34 -15.49 -9.89
N TYR A 15 -12.65 -15.78 -9.82
CA TYR A 15 -13.25 -16.26 -8.57
C TYR A 15 -12.71 -17.64 -8.18
N GLN A 16 -12.65 -18.60 -9.11
CA GLN A 16 -12.14 -19.94 -8.84
C GLN A 16 -10.67 -19.92 -8.37
N THR A 17 -9.83 -19.12 -9.01
CA THR A 17 -8.42 -19.03 -8.64
C THR A 17 -8.25 -18.39 -7.26
N LEU A 18 -9.02 -17.33 -6.95
CA LEU A 18 -9.00 -16.74 -5.61
C LEU A 18 -9.45 -17.74 -4.54
N GLN A 19 -10.48 -18.56 -4.78
CA GLN A 19 -10.93 -19.59 -3.83
C GLN A 19 -9.82 -20.59 -3.49
N HIS A 20 -9.04 -20.99 -4.51
CA HIS A 20 -7.96 -21.96 -4.34
C HIS A 20 -6.67 -21.34 -3.78
N ALA A 21 -6.33 -20.11 -4.18
CA ALA A 21 -4.99 -19.55 -3.99
C ALA A 21 -4.90 -18.48 -2.88
N HIS A 22 -5.97 -17.72 -2.66
CA HIS A 22 -6.01 -16.73 -1.59
C HIS A 22 -5.92 -17.46 -0.24
N PHE A 23 -5.05 -16.99 0.66
CA PHE A 23 -4.84 -17.63 1.97
C PHE A 23 -6.17 -17.84 2.70
N ASP A 24 -6.93 -16.75 2.88
CA ASP A 24 -8.30 -16.81 3.38
C ASP A 24 -9.20 -15.80 2.65
N LEU A 25 -9.84 -16.24 1.56
CA LEU A 25 -10.71 -15.37 0.76
C LEU A 25 -11.90 -14.84 1.56
N TYR A 26 -12.29 -15.55 2.63
CA TYR A 26 -13.52 -15.31 3.36
C TYR A 26 -13.29 -14.67 4.74
N ALA A 27 -12.09 -14.14 5.00
CA ALA A 27 -11.73 -13.52 6.27
C ALA A 27 -12.72 -12.42 6.68
N ASN A 28 -13.14 -11.58 5.73
CA ASN A 28 -14.02 -10.43 5.99
C ASN A 28 -15.39 -10.51 5.27
N ARG A 29 -15.58 -11.48 4.36
CA ARG A 29 -16.82 -11.67 3.59
C ARG A 29 -17.19 -13.15 3.54
N SER A 30 -18.46 -13.46 3.74
CA SER A 30 -18.89 -14.86 3.71
C SER A 30 -18.83 -15.42 2.28
N HIS A 31 -18.73 -16.76 2.18
CA HIS A 31 -18.87 -17.46 0.90
C HIS A 31 -20.20 -17.11 0.20
N SER A 32 -21.29 -16.99 0.95
CA SER A 32 -22.60 -16.60 0.40
C SER A 32 -22.59 -15.19 -0.21
N ASP A 33 -21.90 -14.24 0.43
CA ASP A 33 -21.79 -12.87 -0.08
C ASP A 33 -21.03 -12.84 -1.40
N TYR A 34 -19.94 -13.60 -1.49
CA TYR A 34 -19.16 -13.75 -2.72
C TYR A 34 -19.96 -14.41 -3.84
N GLU A 35 -20.71 -15.47 -3.54
CA GLU A 35 -21.55 -16.14 -4.53
C GLU A 35 -22.63 -15.19 -5.07
N GLN A 36 -23.27 -14.42 -4.19
CA GLN A 36 -24.24 -13.41 -4.60
C GLN A 36 -23.59 -12.35 -5.50
N ARG A 37 -22.41 -11.83 -5.12
CA ARG A 37 -21.66 -10.85 -5.90
C ARG A 37 -21.24 -11.41 -7.26
N TYR A 38 -20.78 -12.65 -7.30
CA TYR A 38 -20.38 -13.35 -8.51
C TYR A 38 -21.56 -13.49 -9.48
N GLN A 39 -22.72 -13.96 -9.01
CA GLN A 39 -23.90 -14.10 -9.86
C GLN A 39 -24.43 -12.75 -10.36
N GLN A 40 -24.39 -11.70 -9.54
CA GLN A 40 -24.76 -10.35 -9.97
C GLN A 40 -23.85 -9.85 -11.10
N LEU A 41 -22.53 -9.95 -10.93
CA LEU A 41 -21.59 -9.49 -11.95
C LEU A 41 -21.65 -10.36 -13.21
N ARG A 42 -21.82 -11.67 -13.08
CA ARG A 42 -22.02 -12.59 -14.22
C ARG A 42 -23.25 -12.21 -15.06
N ARG A 43 -24.36 -11.81 -14.43
CA ARG A 43 -25.54 -11.26 -15.12
C ARG A 43 -25.33 -9.86 -15.69
N LYS A 44 -24.42 -9.06 -15.14
CA LYS A 44 -24.06 -7.77 -15.75
C LYS A 44 -23.25 -7.98 -17.04
N LEU A 45 -22.44 -9.03 -17.09
CA LEU A 45 -21.58 -9.39 -18.23
C LEU A 45 -22.29 -10.27 -19.29
N GLU A 46 -23.59 -10.07 -19.58
CA GLU A 46 -24.28 -10.80 -20.67
C GLU A 46 -24.05 -10.19 -22.05
N GLN A 47 -23.52 -8.98 -22.11
CA GLN A 47 -23.24 -8.25 -23.34
C GLN A 47 -21.74 -7.97 -23.47
N PRO A 48 -21.22 -7.77 -24.69
CA PRO A 48 -19.83 -7.36 -24.88
C PRO A 48 -19.49 -6.09 -24.09
N ILE A 49 -18.28 -6.06 -23.54
CA ILE A 49 -17.81 -4.99 -22.64
C ILE A 49 -16.46 -4.45 -23.13
N SER A 50 -16.13 -3.19 -22.82
CA SER A 50 -14.79 -2.67 -23.11
C SER A 50 -13.76 -3.30 -22.16
N ALA A 51 -12.48 -3.31 -22.54
CA ALA A 51 -11.43 -3.83 -21.66
C ALA A 51 -11.29 -3.00 -20.37
N PHE A 52 -11.45 -1.68 -20.50
CA PHE A 52 -11.43 -0.73 -19.39
C PHE A 52 -12.58 -0.98 -18.41
N ASP A 53 -13.82 -1.09 -18.91
CA ASP A 53 -14.98 -1.36 -18.05
C ASP A 53 -14.87 -2.74 -17.38
N LEU A 54 -14.38 -3.75 -18.10
CA LEU A 54 -14.14 -5.07 -17.51
C LEU A 54 -13.10 -4.99 -16.39
N GLN A 55 -12.00 -4.27 -16.57
CA GLN A 55 -11.00 -4.07 -15.52
C GLN A 55 -11.62 -3.44 -14.27
N ILE A 56 -12.45 -2.42 -14.43
CA ILE A 56 -13.13 -1.78 -13.30
C ILE A 56 -14.04 -2.76 -12.57
N GLU A 57 -14.84 -3.54 -13.29
CA GLU A 57 -15.75 -4.51 -12.67
C GLU A 57 -15.00 -5.63 -11.93
N LEU A 58 -13.94 -6.16 -12.53
CA LEU A 58 -13.13 -7.21 -11.92
C LEU A 58 -12.29 -6.66 -10.75
N GLN A 59 -11.80 -5.42 -10.85
CA GLN A 59 -11.15 -4.72 -9.73
C GLN A 59 -12.11 -4.62 -8.54
N LYS A 60 -13.34 -4.16 -8.75
CA LYS A 60 -14.36 -4.09 -7.69
C LYS A 60 -14.70 -5.46 -7.14
N PHE A 61 -14.67 -6.51 -7.96
CA PHE A 61 -14.88 -7.88 -7.51
C PHE A 61 -13.75 -8.37 -6.59
N THR A 62 -12.49 -8.11 -6.96
CA THR A 62 -11.33 -8.50 -6.14
C THR A 62 -11.27 -7.72 -4.82
N ALA A 63 -11.51 -6.40 -4.85
CA ALA A 63 -11.52 -5.56 -3.66
C ALA A 63 -12.68 -5.86 -2.69
N TYR A 64 -13.73 -6.54 -3.16
CA TYR A 64 -14.90 -6.89 -2.34
C TYR A 64 -14.54 -7.64 -1.05
N GLY A 65 -13.49 -8.45 -1.10
CA GLY A 65 -13.00 -9.26 0.01
C GLY A 65 -12.40 -8.49 1.16
N GLN A 66 -12.06 -7.20 0.95
CA GLN A 66 -11.49 -6.35 1.98
C GLN A 66 -10.22 -6.95 2.59
N VAL A 67 -9.25 -7.31 1.74
CA VAL A 67 -7.92 -7.77 2.15
C VAL A 67 -6.90 -7.03 1.31
N ALA A 68 -6.09 -6.16 1.92
CA ALA A 68 -5.32 -5.12 1.21
C ALA A 68 -4.41 -5.67 0.10
N HIS A 69 -3.89 -6.88 0.31
CA HIS A 69 -3.00 -7.56 -0.61
C HIS A 69 -3.73 -8.40 -1.69
N ALA A 70 -5.06 -8.31 -1.81
CA ALA A 70 -5.84 -8.90 -2.90
C ALA A 70 -6.39 -7.79 -3.80
N ARG A 71 -5.83 -7.64 -5.02
CA ARG A 71 -6.16 -6.52 -5.90
C ARG A 71 -5.95 -6.81 -7.38
N ILE A 72 -6.79 -6.19 -8.20
CA ILE A 72 -6.42 -5.81 -9.56
C ILE A 72 -6.10 -4.32 -9.49
N ASP A 73 -4.93 -3.95 -9.98
CA ASP A 73 -4.47 -2.57 -9.87
C ASP A 73 -5.36 -1.60 -10.66
N PHE A 74 -5.36 -0.36 -10.16
CA PHE A 74 -5.97 0.77 -10.85
C PHE A 74 -5.51 0.83 -12.31
N PRO A 75 -6.37 1.20 -13.27
CA PRO A 75 -6.02 1.34 -14.70
C PRO A 75 -5.06 2.51 -14.93
N ALA A 76 -3.82 2.34 -14.44
CA ALA A 76 -2.79 3.35 -14.40
C ALA A 76 -2.36 3.74 -15.81
N LEU A 77 -2.32 2.79 -16.75
CA LEU A 77 -1.98 3.08 -18.13
C LEU A 77 -3.00 4.02 -18.78
N GLU A 78 -4.30 3.75 -18.63
CA GLU A 78 -5.38 4.58 -19.14
C GLU A 78 -5.39 5.95 -18.48
N PHE A 79 -5.23 5.99 -17.15
CA PHE A 79 -5.12 7.25 -16.42
C PHE A 79 -3.90 8.06 -16.84
N GLU A 80 -2.73 7.44 -16.99
CA GLU A 80 -1.52 8.12 -17.45
C GLU A 80 -1.68 8.65 -18.87
N ARG A 81 -2.28 7.88 -19.77
CA ARG A 81 -2.63 8.36 -21.12
C ARG A 81 -3.58 9.55 -21.08
N TYR A 82 -4.59 9.51 -20.22
CA TYR A 82 -5.52 10.61 -20.00
C TYR A 82 -4.78 11.86 -19.49
N ARG A 83 -3.98 11.73 -18.43
CA ARG A 83 -3.22 12.83 -17.82
C ARG A 83 -2.16 13.41 -18.76
N ALA A 84 -1.50 12.58 -19.56
CA ALA A 84 -0.51 13.01 -20.56
C ALA A 84 -1.15 13.78 -21.72
N ALA A 85 -2.41 13.48 -22.05
CA ALA A 85 -3.19 14.20 -23.06
C ALA A 85 -3.81 15.51 -22.55
N GLY A 86 -3.42 15.99 -21.36
CA GLY A 86 -3.97 17.21 -20.75
C GLY A 86 -5.16 16.97 -19.81
N GLY A 87 -5.47 15.69 -19.52
CA GLY A 87 -6.54 15.32 -18.61
C GLY A 87 -6.37 15.94 -17.22
N SER A 88 -7.47 16.44 -16.67
CA SER A 88 -7.54 17.16 -15.41
C SER A 88 -8.15 16.30 -14.29
N MET A 89 -7.90 16.65 -13.03
CA MET A 89 -8.48 15.93 -11.88
C MET A 89 -8.76 16.90 -10.73
N LEU A 90 -9.62 16.49 -9.79
CA LEU A 90 -9.86 17.27 -8.58
C LEU A 90 -8.52 17.45 -7.82
N PRO A 91 -8.07 18.69 -7.57
CA PRO A 91 -6.73 18.94 -7.04
C PRO A 91 -6.67 18.91 -5.50
N LEU A 92 -7.77 18.55 -4.82
CA LEU A 92 -7.86 18.66 -3.36
C LEU A 92 -7.05 17.57 -2.65
N GLU A 93 -6.37 17.98 -1.59
CA GLU A 93 -5.79 17.09 -0.60
C GLU A 93 -6.79 16.89 0.51
N LEU A 94 -7.07 15.63 0.84
CA LEU A 94 -8.17 15.25 1.71
C LEU A 94 -7.68 14.40 2.87
N LYS A 95 -8.40 14.49 4.00
CA LYS A 95 -8.28 13.59 5.14
C LYS A 95 -9.64 12.95 5.38
N LEU A 96 -9.66 11.63 5.48
CA LEU A 96 -10.82 10.85 5.84
C LEU A 96 -10.71 10.43 7.31
N ARG A 97 -11.75 10.73 8.08
CA ARG A 97 -11.83 10.41 9.51
C ARG A 97 -13.27 10.20 9.94
N ASP A 98 -13.54 9.08 10.60
CA ASP A 98 -14.87 8.68 11.07
C ASP A 98 -15.93 8.72 9.95
N GLY A 99 -15.56 8.25 8.75
CA GLY A 99 -16.44 8.25 7.58
C GLY A 99 -16.73 9.63 6.97
N ARG A 100 -16.07 10.70 7.44
CA ARG A 100 -16.20 12.07 6.94
C ARG A 100 -14.96 12.46 6.13
N ILE A 101 -15.16 13.33 5.14
CA ILE A 101 -14.11 13.82 4.24
C ILE A 101 -13.84 15.28 4.57
N PHE A 102 -12.59 15.61 4.86
CA PHE A 102 -12.14 16.97 5.18
C PHE A 102 -11.09 17.42 4.18
N VAL A 103 -11.13 18.69 3.81
CA VAL A 103 -10.08 19.31 3.01
C VAL A 103 -8.90 19.64 3.92
N VAL A 104 -7.69 19.27 3.50
CA VAL A 104 -6.43 19.66 4.17
C VAL A 104 -5.54 20.52 3.27
N GLY A 105 -5.80 20.52 1.97
CA GLY A 105 -5.12 21.36 1.01
C GLY A 105 -5.92 21.60 -0.26
N ASN A 106 -5.80 22.80 -0.82
CA ASN A 106 -6.40 23.19 -2.09
C ASN A 106 -5.33 23.89 -2.93
N PRO A 107 -4.39 23.15 -3.55
CA PRO A 107 -3.33 23.76 -4.34
C PRO A 107 -3.88 24.62 -5.50
N GLY A 108 -5.08 24.33 -6.00
CA GLY A 108 -5.69 25.09 -7.10
C GLY A 108 -6.24 26.47 -6.75
N SER A 109 -6.42 26.80 -5.47
CA SER A 109 -6.98 28.09 -5.05
C SER A 109 -6.70 28.41 -3.57
N GLU A 110 -6.44 29.68 -3.27
CA GLU A 110 -6.31 30.17 -1.89
C GLU A 110 -7.67 30.51 -1.23
N SER A 111 -8.78 30.45 -1.98
CA SER A 111 -10.10 30.88 -1.49
C SER A 111 -10.89 29.76 -0.80
N GLN A 112 -11.74 29.02 -1.52
CA GLN A 112 -12.47 27.86 -1.01
C GLN A 112 -12.30 26.65 -1.94
N PRO A 113 -12.39 25.41 -1.42
CA PRO A 113 -12.42 25.05 0.01
C PRO A 113 -11.13 25.38 0.75
N GLN A 114 -11.23 25.61 2.06
CA GLN A 114 -10.12 25.83 2.97
C GLN A 114 -9.79 24.56 3.78
N ALA A 115 -8.58 24.49 4.31
CA ALA A 115 -8.21 23.43 5.24
C ALA A 115 -9.14 23.43 6.46
N GLY A 116 -9.69 22.26 6.80
CA GLY A 116 -10.67 22.07 7.87
C GLY A 116 -12.13 22.04 7.39
N ASP A 117 -12.43 22.48 6.17
CA ASP A 117 -13.78 22.35 5.61
C ASP A 117 -14.15 20.86 5.45
N GLN A 118 -15.32 20.49 5.94
CA GLN A 118 -15.89 19.17 5.71
C GLN A 118 -16.67 19.17 4.39
N ILE A 119 -16.41 18.17 3.54
CA ILE A 119 -17.23 17.91 2.36
C ILE A 119 -18.49 17.13 2.78
N LEU A 120 -19.66 17.73 2.53
CA LEU A 120 -20.97 17.14 2.79
C LEU A 120 -21.54 16.42 1.57
N SER A 121 -21.32 16.99 0.38
CA SER A 121 -21.78 16.43 -0.89
C SER A 121 -20.80 16.73 -2.02
N ILE A 122 -20.80 15.88 -3.04
CA ILE A 122 -20.05 16.06 -4.29
C ILE A 122 -21.04 15.90 -5.43
N ASN A 123 -21.18 16.92 -6.28
CA ASN A 123 -22.17 17.00 -7.36
C ASN A 123 -23.60 16.69 -6.90
N GLY A 124 -23.97 17.15 -5.70
CA GLY A 124 -25.30 16.96 -5.11
C GLY A 124 -25.53 15.58 -4.46
N GLU A 125 -24.59 14.64 -4.59
CA GLU A 125 -24.66 13.34 -3.90
C GLU A 125 -23.92 13.37 -2.56
N PRO A 126 -24.44 12.73 -1.49
CA PRO A 126 -23.80 12.73 -0.18
C PRO A 126 -22.36 12.22 -0.21
N ALA A 127 -21.46 12.86 0.53
CA ALA A 127 -20.05 12.47 0.63
C ALA A 127 -19.87 11.01 1.09
N ALA A 128 -20.78 10.49 1.93
CA ALA A 128 -20.77 9.09 2.35
C ALA A 128 -21.07 8.09 1.21
N ALA A 129 -21.93 8.49 0.26
CA ALA A 129 -22.21 7.68 -0.93
C ALA A 129 -20.99 7.65 -1.86
N TRP A 130 -20.33 8.80 -2.04
CA TRP A 130 -19.05 8.87 -2.75
C TRP A 130 -17.96 8.05 -2.09
N ARG A 131 -17.76 8.17 -0.77
CA ARG A 131 -16.82 7.32 -0.03
C ARG A 131 -17.08 5.84 -0.33
N SER A 132 -18.32 5.37 -0.20
CA SER A 132 -18.68 3.97 -0.45
C SER A 132 -18.41 3.55 -1.90
N ARG A 133 -18.72 4.42 -2.87
CA ARG A 133 -18.46 4.19 -4.30
C ARG A 133 -16.97 4.08 -4.60
N LEU A 134 -16.15 4.99 -4.09
CA LEU A 134 -14.70 5.00 -4.31
C LEU A 134 -14.01 3.84 -3.58
N LEU A 135 -14.43 3.52 -2.35
CA LEU A 135 -13.89 2.38 -1.61
C LEU A 135 -14.21 1.03 -2.24
N ALA A 136 -15.20 0.94 -3.13
CA ALA A 136 -15.43 -0.28 -3.90
C ALA A 136 -14.24 -0.69 -4.79
N HIS A 137 -13.31 0.24 -5.06
CA HIS A 137 -12.07 -0.04 -5.82
C HIS A 137 -10.86 -0.35 -4.95
N VAL A 138 -10.97 -0.18 -3.63
CA VAL A 138 -9.85 -0.26 -2.70
C VAL A 138 -10.02 -1.50 -1.84
N SER A 139 -9.09 -2.44 -1.96
CA SER A 139 -9.01 -3.55 -1.01
C SER A 139 -8.27 -3.08 0.24
N ALA A 140 -8.85 -3.31 1.41
CA ALA A 140 -8.29 -2.93 2.70
C ALA A 140 -8.92 -3.75 3.81
N ASP A 141 -8.13 -4.18 4.79
CA ASP A 141 -8.52 -5.08 5.87
C ASP A 141 -9.49 -4.44 6.87
N ASN A 142 -9.49 -3.11 6.98
CA ASN A 142 -10.36 -2.37 7.88
C ASN A 142 -10.68 -0.97 7.33
N ASP A 143 -11.66 -0.28 7.92
CA ASP A 143 -12.09 1.07 7.50
C ASP A 143 -10.98 2.12 7.65
N TYR A 144 -10.11 1.99 8.64
CA TYR A 144 -9.01 2.94 8.86
C TYR A 144 -7.97 2.85 7.74
N LEU A 145 -7.62 1.64 7.30
CA LEU A 145 -6.79 1.41 6.13
C LEU A 145 -7.48 1.83 4.84
N ALA A 146 -8.77 1.50 4.68
CA ALA A 146 -9.55 1.87 3.50
C ALA A 146 -9.56 3.40 3.30
N ASP A 147 -9.82 4.15 4.37
CA ASP A 147 -9.78 5.62 4.37
C ASP A 147 -8.38 6.14 4.07
N THR A 148 -7.35 5.56 4.67
CA THR A 148 -5.94 5.95 4.44
C THR A 148 -5.54 5.78 2.98
N LEU A 149 -5.85 4.65 2.37
CA LEU A 149 -5.55 4.38 0.96
C LEU A 149 -6.38 5.24 0.01
N LEU A 150 -7.62 5.56 0.39
CA LEU A 150 -8.49 6.44 -0.38
C LEU A 150 -7.97 7.88 -0.39
N GLU A 151 -7.44 8.40 0.72
CA GLU A 151 -6.82 9.74 0.77
C GLU A 151 -5.75 9.91 -0.32
N LEU A 152 -4.93 8.87 -0.56
CA LEU A 152 -3.85 8.89 -1.55
C LEU A 152 -4.34 8.78 -3.00
N ARG A 153 -5.58 8.33 -3.23
CA ARG A 153 -6.11 7.99 -4.56
C ARG A 153 -7.39 8.71 -4.92
N PHE A 154 -7.91 9.57 -4.03
CA PHE A 154 -9.26 10.12 -4.12
C PHE A 154 -9.55 10.75 -5.47
N GLY A 155 -8.70 11.68 -5.93
CA GLY A 155 -8.94 12.39 -7.18
C GLY A 155 -8.86 11.48 -8.42
N ALA A 156 -8.00 10.45 -8.41
CA ALA A 156 -7.90 9.47 -9.50
C ALA A 156 -9.10 8.52 -9.53
N LEU A 157 -9.56 8.05 -8.37
CA LEU A 157 -10.77 7.23 -8.27
C LEU A 157 -12.03 8.05 -8.57
N LEU A 158 -12.06 9.33 -8.20
CA LEU A 158 -13.15 10.23 -8.55
C LEU A 158 -13.24 10.41 -10.07
N TRP A 159 -12.10 10.58 -10.76
CA TRP A 159 -12.05 10.57 -12.23
C TRP A 159 -12.54 9.25 -12.81
N LEU A 160 -12.20 8.11 -12.19
CA LEU A 160 -12.62 6.79 -12.67
C LEU A 160 -14.16 6.64 -12.67
N GLU A 161 -14.83 7.23 -11.67
CA GLU A 161 -16.29 7.15 -11.53
C GLU A 161 -17.06 8.30 -12.21
N LEU A 162 -16.47 9.50 -12.32
CA LEU A 162 -17.11 10.66 -12.96
C LEU A 162 -16.76 10.84 -14.44
N GLY A 163 -15.60 10.34 -14.86
CA GLY A 163 -14.96 10.73 -16.11
C GLY A 163 -14.37 12.14 -16.07
N GLU A 164 -14.10 12.70 -17.25
CA GLU A 164 -13.58 14.05 -17.41
C GLU A 164 -14.66 15.10 -17.13
N VAL A 165 -14.38 15.98 -16.18
CA VAL A 165 -15.23 17.13 -15.84
C VAL A 165 -14.34 18.36 -15.67
N ALA A 166 -14.84 19.54 -16.07
CA ALA A 166 -14.11 20.80 -15.90
C ALA A 166 -14.12 21.32 -14.45
N SER A 167 -15.12 20.91 -13.66
CA SER A 167 -15.25 21.30 -12.25
C SER A 167 -16.12 20.32 -11.48
N VAL A 168 -15.97 20.34 -10.16
CA VAL A 168 -16.74 19.53 -9.21
C VAL A 168 -17.45 20.47 -8.23
N GLN A 169 -18.76 20.30 -8.08
CA GLN A 169 -19.53 21.06 -7.10
C GLN A 169 -19.43 20.39 -5.72
N LEU A 170 -19.10 21.16 -4.69
CA LEU A 170 -19.00 20.69 -3.31
C LEU A 170 -19.95 21.49 -2.42
N ASP A 171 -20.72 20.79 -1.58
CA ASP A 171 -21.35 21.38 -0.42
C ASP A 171 -20.42 21.19 0.78
N LEU A 172 -20.10 22.26 1.48
CA LEU A 172 -19.11 22.32 2.54
C LEU A 172 -19.73 22.72 3.86
N ARG A 173 -19.09 22.29 4.95
CA ARG A 173 -19.28 22.82 6.29
C ARG A 173 -17.94 23.25 6.87
N SER A 174 -17.82 24.54 7.15
CA SER A 174 -16.63 25.13 7.77
C SER A 174 -16.56 24.81 9.28
N ALA A 175 -15.40 25.07 9.89
CA ALA A 175 -15.15 24.77 11.29
C ALA A 175 -16.09 25.51 12.27
N ASP A 176 -16.61 26.67 11.88
CA ASP A 176 -17.60 27.46 12.63
C ASP A 176 -19.05 26.98 12.41
N GLY A 177 -19.26 25.97 11.55
CA GLY A 177 -20.57 25.44 11.18
C GLY A 177 -21.22 26.10 9.97
N SER A 178 -20.60 27.13 9.38
CA SER A 178 -21.10 27.79 8.18
C SER A 178 -21.19 26.82 7.00
N LEU A 179 -22.28 26.91 6.24
CA LEU A 179 -22.49 26.10 5.04
C LEU A 179 -22.19 26.92 3.79
N SER A 180 -21.46 26.34 2.84
CA SER A 180 -21.22 26.95 1.54
C SER A 180 -21.33 25.92 0.42
N ARG A 181 -21.58 26.41 -0.79
CA ARG A 181 -21.51 25.64 -2.02
C ARG A 181 -20.47 26.26 -2.93
N VAL A 182 -19.52 25.46 -3.39
CA VAL A 182 -18.43 25.92 -4.24
C VAL A 182 -18.28 25.05 -5.47
N SER A 183 -17.73 25.62 -6.54
CA SER A 183 -17.31 24.87 -7.72
C SER A 183 -15.79 24.87 -7.75
N VAL A 184 -15.18 23.68 -7.70
CA VAL A 184 -13.74 23.51 -7.72
C VAL A 184 -13.32 23.05 -9.10
N ALA A 185 -12.50 23.84 -9.79
CA ALA A 185 -11.95 23.46 -11.09
C ALA A 185 -11.03 22.25 -10.96
N THR A 186 -11.11 21.34 -11.91
CA THR A 186 -10.14 20.25 -12.07
C THR A 186 -8.87 20.79 -12.71
N LEU A 187 -7.71 20.25 -12.33
CA LEU A 187 -6.41 20.71 -12.81
C LEU A 187 -5.63 19.64 -13.57
N ASP A 188 -5.03 20.05 -14.68
CA ASP A 188 -4.05 19.26 -15.42
C ASP A 188 -2.68 19.27 -14.71
N ARG A 189 -1.68 18.57 -15.29
CA ARG A 189 -0.33 18.49 -14.71
C ARG A 189 0.40 19.82 -14.67
N ALA A 190 0.25 20.65 -15.70
CA ALA A 190 0.94 21.94 -15.78
C ALA A 190 0.38 22.91 -14.73
N GLN A 191 -0.94 22.96 -14.60
CA GLN A 191 -1.65 23.74 -13.59
C GLN A 191 -1.32 23.27 -12.18
N MET A 192 -1.29 21.95 -11.93
CA MET A 192 -0.88 21.39 -10.62
C MET A 192 0.56 21.76 -10.25
N ARG A 193 1.49 21.78 -11.21
CA ARG A 193 2.87 22.19 -10.97
C ARG A 193 2.95 23.67 -10.58
N LEU A 194 2.30 24.54 -11.34
CA LEU A 194 2.25 25.98 -11.04
C LEU A 194 1.59 26.26 -9.69
N ALA A 195 0.58 25.49 -9.32
CA ALA A 195 -0.06 25.53 -8.01
C ALA A 195 0.91 25.12 -6.88
N ALA A 196 1.67 24.02 -7.08
CA ALA A 196 2.63 23.55 -6.09
C ALA A 196 3.79 24.55 -5.87
N GLU A 197 4.25 25.24 -6.92
CA GLU A 197 5.31 26.27 -6.83
C GLU A 197 4.91 27.49 -6.00
N LYS A 198 3.61 27.83 -5.97
CA LYS A 198 3.08 28.95 -5.18
C LYS A 198 2.81 28.58 -3.72
N ARG A 199 2.84 27.29 -3.41
CA ARG A 199 2.46 26.79 -2.10
C ARG A 199 3.50 27.19 -1.05
N SER A 200 3.03 27.64 0.11
CA SER A 200 3.90 27.79 1.28
C SER A 200 4.52 26.44 1.67
N PRO A 201 5.77 26.42 2.20
CA PRO A 201 6.37 25.21 2.72
C PRO A 201 5.42 24.50 3.68
N SER A 202 5.15 23.22 3.41
CA SER A 202 4.34 22.38 4.28
C SER A 202 5.24 21.33 4.94
N LEU A 203 4.75 20.70 6.00
CA LEU A 203 5.41 19.54 6.63
C LEU A 203 5.24 18.25 5.79
N ALA A 204 4.88 18.36 4.51
CA ALA A 204 4.76 17.21 3.61
C ALA A 204 6.11 16.50 3.52
N LEU A 205 6.09 15.21 3.84
CA LEU A 205 7.29 14.39 3.77
C LEU A 205 7.49 13.93 2.33
N ASN A 206 8.75 13.87 1.91
CA ASN A 206 9.09 13.12 0.72
C ASN A 206 9.21 11.64 1.13
N TRP A 207 8.24 10.82 0.72
CA TRP A 207 8.18 9.39 1.03
C TRP A 207 9.40 8.63 0.50
N SER A 208 9.97 9.05 -0.64
CA SER A 208 11.08 8.36 -1.30
C SER A 208 12.47 8.82 -0.83
N LYS A 209 12.54 9.99 -0.18
CA LYS A 209 13.81 10.59 0.25
C LYS A 209 14.49 9.72 1.31
N ARG A 210 15.74 9.33 1.02
CA ARG A 210 16.71 8.83 2.00
C ARG A 210 17.45 10.00 2.64
N GLU A 211 17.45 10.08 3.96
CA GLU A 211 18.08 11.17 4.70
C GLU A 211 18.70 10.66 6.00
N ALA A 212 19.94 11.06 6.26
CA ALA A 212 20.62 10.82 7.52
C ALA A 212 21.33 12.10 7.95
N ARG A 213 21.12 12.54 9.19
CA ARG A 213 21.79 13.73 9.73
C ARG A 213 21.73 13.76 11.25
N MET A 214 22.63 14.55 11.84
CA MET A 214 22.54 14.93 13.24
C MET A 214 21.50 16.05 13.44
N LEU A 215 20.75 15.92 14.52
CA LEU A 215 19.93 16.94 15.14
C LEU A 215 20.62 17.43 16.42
N ASP A 216 19.95 18.33 17.14
CA ASP A 216 20.47 18.87 18.40
C ASP A 216 20.63 17.80 19.48
N ARG A 217 21.54 18.07 20.45
CA ARG A 217 21.71 17.29 21.69
C ARG A 217 22.11 15.83 21.49
N GLY A 218 22.79 15.52 20.39
CA GLY A 218 23.28 14.16 20.11
C GLY A 218 22.21 13.20 19.57
N LEU A 219 21.10 13.75 19.06
CA LEU A 219 20.07 12.96 18.38
C LEU A 219 20.42 12.78 16.91
N ALA A 220 20.62 11.55 16.46
CA ALA A 220 20.67 11.19 15.05
C ALA A 220 19.25 11.05 14.47
N TYR A 221 19.08 11.44 13.22
CA TYR A 221 17.85 11.26 12.46
C TYR A 221 18.13 10.42 11.22
N LEU A 222 17.34 9.37 11.03
CA LEU A 222 17.41 8.45 9.89
C LEU A 222 16.03 8.30 9.26
N ARG A 223 15.87 8.75 8.02
CA ARG A 223 14.72 8.45 7.16
C ARG A 223 15.21 7.52 6.05
N PRO A 224 14.85 6.23 6.05
CA PRO A 224 15.41 5.27 5.11
C PRO A 224 14.81 5.33 3.70
N GLY A 225 13.69 6.04 3.51
CA GLY A 225 12.89 5.92 2.30
C GLY A 225 12.27 4.51 2.19
N PRO A 226 11.76 4.12 1.02
CA PRO A 226 11.20 2.79 0.79
C PRO A 226 12.24 1.68 1.01
N PHE A 227 11.77 0.50 1.44
CA PHE A 227 12.58 -0.72 1.55
C PHE A 227 12.69 -1.47 0.22
N TYR A 228 12.97 -0.71 -0.83
CA TYR A 228 13.28 -1.18 -2.18
C TYR A 228 14.08 -0.09 -2.90
N ASN A 229 14.67 -0.43 -4.05
CA ASN A 229 15.35 0.50 -4.92
C ASN A 229 14.32 1.26 -5.78
N ASP A 230 14.18 2.56 -5.53
CA ASP A 230 13.26 3.47 -6.20
C ASP A 230 13.93 4.25 -7.37
N ASP A 231 15.17 3.93 -7.70
CA ASP A 231 15.85 4.47 -8.88
C ASP A 231 15.20 3.93 -10.17
N PRO A 232 14.63 4.79 -11.03
CA PRO A 232 13.99 4.37 -12.27
C PRO A 232 14.94 3.69 -13.27
N GLU A 233 16.26 3.91 -13.14
CA GLU A 233 17.27 3.30 -14.01
C GLU A 233 17.85 1.99 -13.42
N ALA A 234 17.39 1.57 -12.24
CA ALA A 234 17.86 0.35 -11.63
C ALA A 234 17.44 -0.89 -12.45
N ALA A 235 18.40 -1.80 -12.66
CA ALA A 235 18.13 -3.09 -13.29
C ALA A 235 17.17 -3.98 -12.47
N SER A 236 17.10 -3.74 -11.16
CA SER A 236 16.20 -4.44 -10.24
C SER A 236 15.79 -3.52 -9.11
N VAL A 237 14.49 -3.46 -8.82
CA VAL A 237 13.93 -2.78 -7.64
C VAL A 237 14.36 -3.44 -6.33
N TRP A 238 14.92 -4.66 -6.39
CA TRP A 238 15.41 -5.40 -5.22
C TRP A 238 16.93 -5.33 -5.05
N ASP A 239 17.62 -4.53 -5.84
CA ASP A 239 19.06 -4.27 -5.64
C ASP A 239 19.29 -3.42 -4.38
N SER A 240 19.76 -4.04 -3.31
CA SER A 240 19.95 -3.41 -2.00
C SER A 240 21.30 -2.72 -1.82
N ARG A 241 22.22 -2.77 -2.79
CA ARG A 241 23.60 -2.26 -2.62
C ARG A 241 23.64 -0.79 -2.23
N GLY A 242 22.94 0.06 -3.00
CA GLY A 242 22.88 1.50 -2.71
C GLY A 242 22.21 1.82 -1.36
N PHE A 243 21.28 0.98 -0.91
CA PHE A 243 20.68 1.11 0.41
C PHE A 243 21.65 0.68 1.52
N SER A 244 22.41 -0.40 1.33
CA SER A 244 23.47 -0.83 2.24
C SER A 244 24.51 0.28 2.44
N ASP A 245 25.01 0.87 1.35
CA ASP A 245 25.97 1.98 1.39
C ASP A 245 25.41 3.21 2.12
N PHE A 246 24.10 3.46 2.00
CA PHE A 246 23.43 4.53 2.73
C PHE A 246 23.40 4.22 4.24
N VAL A 247 23.01 3.01 4.63
CA VAL A 247 22.96 2.60 6.04
C VAL A 247 24.36 2.65 6.67
N GLU A 248 25.37 2.07 6.01
CA GLU A 248 26.74 2.04 6.53
C GLU A 248 27.29 3.44 6.78
N ARG A 249 27.18 4.34 5.78
CA ARG A 249 27.64 5.73 5.93
C ARG A 249 26.88 6.48 7.01
N SER A 250 25.57 6.24 7.14
CA SER A 250 24.73 6.88 8.15
C SER A 250 25.18 6.51 9.57
N PHE A 251 25.34 5.21 9.85
CA PHE A 251 25.75 4.75 11.18
C PHE A 251 27.21 5.12 11.50
N ALA A 252 28.11 5.13 10.51
CA ALA A 252 29.46 5.65 10.68
C ALA A 252 29.46 7.13 11.08
N GLN A 253 28.66 7.97 10.40
CA GLN A 253 28.48 9.38 10.73
C GLN A 253 27.93 9.57 12.15
N PHE A 254 26.94 8.76 12.55
CA PHE A 254 26.34 8.85 13.89
C PHE A 254 27.33 8.46 14.98
N ALA A 255 28.17 7.45 14.73
CA ALA A 255 29.23 7.04 15.65
C ALA A 255 30.31 8.13 15.80
N GLU A 256 30.79 8.70 14.69
CA GLU A 256 31.77 9.80 14.71
C GLU A 256 31.25 11.03 15.46
N ALA A 257 29.96 11.33 15.31
CA ALA A 257 29.29 12.43 15.99
C ALA A 257 28.91 12.14 17.45
N ASN A 258 29.24 10.95 17.98
CA ASN A 258 28.86 10.50 19.32
C ASN A 258 27.35 10.64 19.59
N ALA A 259 26.52 10.24 18.63
CA ALA A 259 25.08 10.24 18.79
C ALA A 259 24.67 9.31 19.95
N ASN A 260 23.84 9.83 20.86
CA ASN A 260 23.36 9.10 22.05
C ASN A 260 21.89 8.67 21.91
N SER A 261 21.20 9.19 20.89
CA SER A 261 19.82 8.85 20.56
C SER A 261 19.66 8.77 19.04
N LEU A 262 18.78 7.90 18.55
CA LEU A 262 18.46 7.74 17.13
C LEU A 262 16.94 7.78 16.93
N LEU A 263 16.49 8.64 16.03
CA LEU A 263 15.12 8.68 15.54
C LEU A 263 15.07 8.10 14.12
N ILE A 264 14.43 6.92 13.98
CA ILE A 264 14.13 6.30 12.69
C ILE A 264 12.74 6.74 12.26
N ASP A 265 12.64 7.53 11.20
CA ASP A 265 11.37 8.07 10.71
C ASP A 265 10.80 7.20 9.57
N LEU A 266 9.78 6.41 9.92
CA LEU A 266 9.04 5.54 9.00
C LEU A 266 7.70 6.13 8.58
N ARG A 267 7.41 7.40 8.88
CA ARG A 267 6.21 8.07 8.38
C ARG A 267 6.23 8.12 6.85
N ASP A 268 5.10 7.76 6.25
CA ASP A 268 4.90 7.66 4.80
C ASP A 268 5.82 6.64 4.11
N ASN A 269 6.39 5.69 4.87
CA ASN A 269 7.17 4.60 4.28
C ASN A 269 6.24 3.52 3.72
N PRO A 270 6.27 3.22 2.41
CA PRO A 270 5.36 2.26 1.78
C PRO A 270 5.72 0.78 2.08
N GLY A 271 6.79 0.52 2.82
CA GLY A 271 7.31 -0.82 3.07
C GLY A 271 8.29 -1.25 1.97
N GLY A 272 8.27 -2.54 1.64
CA GLY A 272 9.21 -3.18 0.72
C GLY A 272 9.67 -4.53 1.26
N ASP A 273 10.93 -4.87 1.04
CA ASP A 273 11.49 -6.18 1.36
C ASP A 273 12.39 -6.15 2.60
N ASN A 274 12.46 -7.26 3.33
CA ASN A 274 13.23 -7.32 4.57
C ASN A 274 14.75 -7.29 4.33
N SER A 275 15.23 -7.67 3.14
CA SER A 275 16.65 -7.53 2.76
C SER A 275 17.16 -6.09 2.84
N PHE A 276 16.27 -5.10 2.80
CA PHE A 276 16.58 -3.68 3.04
C PHE A 276 16.45 -3.35 4.53
N SER A 277 15.30 -3.60 5.14
CA SER A 277 15.04 -3.18 6.52
C SER A 277 15.98 -3.84 7.54
N ASP A 278 16.36 -5.10 7.31
CA ASP A 278 17.22 -5.87 8.24
C ASP A 278 18.64 -5.29 8.33
N LEU A 279 19.07 -4.53 7.31
CA LEU A 279 20.33 -3.77 7.34
C LEU A 279 20.32 -2.67 8.40
N ILE A 280 19.15 -2.10 8.69
CA ILE A 280 18.96 -1.10 9.76
C ILE A 280 18.71 -1.80 11.09
N VAL A 281 17.81 -2.80 11.11
CA VAL A 281 17.41 -3.44 12.37
C VAL A 281 18.60 -4.12 13.05
N ARG A 282 19.52 -4.76 12.29
CA ARG A 282 20.72 -5.36 12.89
C ARG A 282 21.64 -4.35 13.58
N ARG A 283 21.57 -3.06 13.21
CA ARG A 283 22.38 -2.00 13.80
C ARG A 283 21.85 -1.57 15.17
N ILE A 284 20.56 -1.77 15.44
CA ILE A 284 19.90 -1.41 16.71
C ILE A 284 19.59 -2.64 17.58
N ALA A 285 19.68 -3.85 17.02
CA ALA A 285 19.42 -5.09 17.74
C ALA A 285 20.56 -5.45 18.71
N ASP A 286 20.18 -5.99 19.88
CA ASP A 286 21.11 -6.52 20.89
C ASP A 286 21.02 -8.06 21.02
N LYS A 287 20.05 -8.69 20.37
CA LYS A 287 19.83 -10.15 20.32
C LYS A 287 19.32 -10.58 18.93
N PRO A 288 19.44 -11.86 18.55
CA PRO A 288 18.88 -12.36 17.30
C PRO A 288 17.38 -12.06 17.18
N PHE A 289 16.94 -11.73 15.98
CA PHE A 289 15.54 -11.40 15.69
C PHE A 289 15.07 -12.09 14.40
N ARG A 290 13.77 -12.05 14.14
CA ARG A 290 13.18 -12.55 12.89
C ARG A 290 11.96 -11.73 12.52
N PHE A 291 11.70 -11.67 11.22
CA PHE A 291 10.66 -10.85 10.59
C PHE A 291 9.24 -11.14 11.11
N CYS A 292 8.92 -12.41 11.37
CA CYS A 292 7.62 -12.83 11.85
C CYS A 292 7.77 -14.07 12.73
N SER A 293 6.76 -14.38 13.54
CA SER A 293 6.75 -15.60 14.35
C SER A 293 6.38 -16.84 13.53
N GLN A 294 5.49 -16.66 12.55
CA GLN A 294 5.04 -17.69 11.61
C GLN A 294 4.75 -17.06 10.25
N PHE A 295 5.13 -17.77 9.19
CA PHE A 295 4.87 -17.38 7.81
C PHE A 295 4.08 -18.51 7.15
N ARG A 296 2.76 -18.49 7.33
CA ARG A 296 1.89 -19.59 6.88
C ARG A 296 1.52 -19.37 5.43
N ILE A 297 1.84 -20.29 4.54
CA ILE A 297 1.57 -20.21 3.10
C ILE A 297 0.49 -21.22 2.74
N LYS A 298 -0.55 -20.79 2.01
CA LYS A 298 -1.49 -21.69 1.38
C LYS A 298 -0.95 -22.15 0.03
N ILE A 299 -0.82 -23.46 -0.14
CA ILE A 299 -0.35 -24.06 -1.38
C ILE A 299 -1.49 -24.07 -2.40
N SER A 300 -1.18 -23.67 -3.64
CA SER A 300 -2.11 -23.75 -4.76
C SER A 300 -1.35 -23.84 -6.08
N GLU A 301 -2.02 -24.28 -7.14
CA GLU A 301 -1.44 -24.28 -8.49
C GLU A 301 -0.96 -22.88 -8.90
N ALA A 302 -1.75 -21.84 -8.60
CA ALA A 302 -1.40 -20.46 -8.92
C ALA A 302 -0.17 -19.98 -8.12
N THR A 303 -0.05 -20.37 -6.85
CA THR A 303 1.10 -20.01 -6.00
C THR A 303 2.38 -20.67 -6.49
N THR A 304 2.31 -21.96 -6.82
CA THR A 304 3.45 -22.70 -7.38
C THR A 304 3.86 -22.15 -8.75
N ALA A 305 2.89 -21.89 -9.63
CA ALA A 305 3.15 -21.34 -10.96
C ALA A 305 3.75 -19.93 -10.91
N SER A 306 3.23 -19.06 -10.04
CA SER A 306 3.76 -17.69 -9.85
C SER A 306 5.21 -17.73 -9.34
N ASN A 307 5.52 -18.61 -8.38
CA ASN A 307 6.89 -18.78 -7.90
C ASN A 307 7.83 -19.34 -8.98
N ALA A 308 7.38 -20.31 -9.78
CA ALA A 308 8.16 -20.84 -10.90
C ALA A 308 8.45 -19.78 -11.97
N ALA A 309 7.47 -18.90 -12.26
CA ALA A 309 7.68 -17.77 -13.16
C ALA A 309 8.73 -16.78 -12.64
N ARG A 310 8.76 -16.50 -11.32
CA ARG A 310 9.84 -15.69 -10.72
C ARG A 310 11.21 -16.36 -10.84
N LEU A 311 11.30 -17.66 -10.59
CA LEU A 311 12.56 -18.40 -10.75
C LEU A 311 13.11 -18.31 -12.18
N ALA A 312 12.23 -18.42 -13.18
CA ALA A 312 12.61 -18.29 -14.59
C ALA A 312 13.13 -16.89 -14.95
N GLN A 313 12.78 -15.86 -14.15
CA GLN A 313 13.25 -14.48 -14.31
C GLN A 313 14.56 -14.19 -13.53
N GLY A 314 15.12 -15.18 -12.83
CA GLY A 314 16.40 -15.05 -12.12
C GLY A 314 16.31 -14.67 -10.64
N PHE A 315 15.11 -14.62 -10.04
CA PHE A 315 14.93 -14.40 -8.60
C PHE A 315 15.14 -15.71 -7.83
N SER A 316 16.35 -16.00 -7.37
CA SER A 316 16.72 -17.38 -7.02
C SER A 316 16.63 -17.78 -5.55
N GLU A 317 17.14 -17.00 -4.59
CA GLU A 317 17.38 -17.57 -3.24
C GLU A 317 16.12 -17.97 -2.48
N VAL A 318 15.22 -17.03 -2.16
CA VAL A 318 13.97 -17.33 -1.44
C VAL A 318 12.99 -18.11 -2.31
N SER A 319 12.90 -17.79 -3.61
CA SER A 319 12.00 -18.52 -4.53
C SER A 319 12.39 -19.98 -4.69
N ALA A 320 13.68 -20.33 -4.61
CA ALA A 320 14.14 -21.72 -4.65
C ALA A 320 13.73 -22.46 -3.38
N GLN A 321 13.86 -21.82 -2.21
CA GLN A 321 13.38 -22.40 -0.95
C GLN A 321 11.86 -22.60 -0.95
N PHE A 322 11.10 -21.67 -1.52
CA PHE A 322 9.67 -21.87 -1.75
C PHE A 322 9.39 -23.05 -2.69
N ALA A 323 10.13 -23.19 -3.79
CA ALA A 323 9.93 -24.31 -4.71
C ALA A 323 10.22 -25.67 -4.04
N GLU A 324 11.25 -25.74 -3.19
CA GLU A 324 11.54 -26.93 -2.38
C GLU A 324 10.43 -27.19 -1.35
N LEU A 325 9.98 -26.16 -0.64
CA LEU A 325 8.88 -26.29 0.33
C LEU A 325 7.58 -26.77 -0.34
N TYR A 326 7.29 -26.29 -1.54
CA TYR A 326 6.07 -26.64 -2.28
C TYR A 326 6.14 -28.05 -2.86
N ALA A 327 7.35 -28.60 -3.05
CA ALA A 327 7.54 -29.93 -3.59
C ALA A 327 6.94 -30.98 -2.64
N GLY A 328 5.99 -31.76 -3.15
CA GLY A 328 5.31 -32.82 -2.38
C GLY A 328 4.08 -32.36 -1.59
N GLN A 329 3.79 -31.06 -1.53
CA GLN A 329 2.57 -30.52 -0.92
C GLN A 329 1.38 -30.61 -1.89
N GLN A 330 0.17 -30.70 -1.35
CA GLN A 330 -1.07 -30.71 -2.14
C GLN A 330 -1.73 -29.32 -2.15
N PRO A 331 -2.40 -28.93 -3.25
CA PRO A 331 -3.21 -27.72 -3.28
C PRO A 331 -4.25 -27.69 -2.14
N GLY A 332 -4.32 -26.57 -1.42
CA GLY A 332 -5.18 -26.37 -0.25
C GLY A 332 -4.46 -26.57 1.10
N GLU A 333 -3.30 -27.23 1.13
CA GLU A 333 -2.51 -27.34 2.36
C GLU A 333 -1.96 -25.98 2.80
N VAL A 334 -1.83 -25.79 4.12
CA VAL A 334 -1.18 -24.62 4.71
C VAL A 334 0.10 -25.07 5.39
N VAL A 335 1.23 -24.55 4.92
CA VAL A 335 2.57 -24.89 5.41
C VAL A 335 3.24 -23.68 6.03
N ASN A 336 4.03 -23.88 7.09
CA ASN A 336 4.85 -22.81 7.64
C ASN A 336 6.18 -22.73 6.89
N PHE A 337 6.55 -21.54 6.44
CA PHE A 337 7.89 -21.25 5.94
C PHE A 337 8.74 -20.70 7.08
N GLU A 338 9.80 -21.43 7.45
CA GLU A 338 10.71 -21.01 8.51
C GLU A 338 11.66 -19.94 7.97
N LEU A 339 11.43 -18.69 8.35
CA LEU A 339 12.37 -17.61 8.08
C LEU A 339 13.58 -17.69 9.01
N PRO A 340 14.81 -17.47 8.49
CA PRO A 340 16.01 -17.54 9.31
C PRO A 340 16.03 -16.44 10.37
N TRP A 341 16.72 -16.73 11.47
CA TRP A 341 17.11 -15.70 12.42
C TRP A 341 18.15 -14.77 11.80
N VAL A 342 18.00 -13.48 12.07
CA VAL A 342 18.96 -12.45 11.71
C VAL A 342 19.81 -12.13 12.93
N GLU A 343 21.13 -12.25 12.76
CA GLU A 343 22.09 -11.89 13.80
C GLU A 343 22.28 -10.37 13.86
N PRO A 344 22.45 -9.78 15.06
CA PRO A 344 22.86 -8.39 15.20
C PRO A 344 24.20 -8.12 14.51
N ALA A 345 24.45 -6.86 14.14
CA ALA A 345 25.76 -6.43 13.64
C ALA A 345 26.89 -6.72 14.67
N PRO A 346 28.17 -6.69 14.28
CA PRO A 346 29.27 -6.68 15.24
C PRO A 346 29.10 -5.56 16.29
N PRO A 347 29.47 -5.74 17.57
CA PRO A 347 29.25 -4.75 18.63
C PRO A 347 29.75 -3.33 18.31
N GLU A 348 30.89 -3.20 17.62
CA GLU A 348 31.49 -1.94 17.16
C GLU A 348 30.68 -1.22 16.07
N GLU A 349 29.78 -1.95 15.43
CA GLU A 349 28.93 -1.52 14.32
C GLU A 349 27.49 -1.27 14.75
N ARG A 350 27.16 -1.52 16.03
CA ARG A 350 25.84 -1.29 16.63
C ARG A 350 25.70 0.13 17.15
N PHE A 351 24.48 0.64 17.11
CA PHE A 351 24.07 1.82 17.82
C PHE A 351 23.67 1.45 19.25
N SER A 352 24.37 2.01 20.24
CA SER A 352 24.19 1.69 21.66
C SER A 352 23.34 2.72 22.43
N GLY A 353 22.90 3.79 21.77
CA GLY A 353 22.06 4.83 22.35
C GLY A 353 20.57 4.49 22.35
N GLN A 354 19.74 5.43 22.79
CA GLN A 354 18.29 5.27 22.82
C GLN A 354 17.70 5.33 21.40
N VAL A 355 16.89 4.35 21.01
CA VAL A 355 16.28 4.32 19.68
C VAL A 355 14.78 4.58 19.75
N TYR A 356 14.31 5.45 18.87
CA TYR A 356 12.91 5.77 18.66
C TYR A 356 12.53 5.47 17.20
N VAL A 357 11.35 4.90 16.99
CA VAL A 357 10.79 4.70 15.64
C VAL A 357 9.52 5.53 15.53
N LEU A 358 9.49 6.47 14.60
CA LEU A 358 8.37 7.36 14.35
C LEU A 358 7.52 6.83 13.19
N ILE A 359 6.25 6.55 13.44
CA ILE A 359 5.29 6.01 12.48
C ILE A 359 4.07 6.93 12.31
N ASN A 360 3.32 6.72 11.24
CA ASN A 360 2.00 7.29 11.07
C ASN A 360 1.07 6.31 10.33
N ARG A 361 -0.17 6.74 10.07
CA ARG A 361 -1.13 5.92 9.34
C ARG A 361 -0.69 5.49 7.95
N TYR A 362 0.25 6.21 7.32
CA TYR A 362 0.79 5.89 5.99
C TYR A 362 2.06 5.02 6.04
N SER A 363 2.57 4.67 7.22
CA SER A 363 3.54 3.59 7.38
C SER A 363 2.85 2.26 7.01
N TYR A 364 3.35 1.58 5.99
CA TYR A 364 2.66 0.46 5.33
C TYR A 364 3.56 -0.77 5.18
N SER A 365 2.96 -1.96 5.18
CA SER A 365 3.62 -3.26 4.94
C SER A 365 4.87 -3.44 5.81
N ASN A 366 6.04 -3.70 5.21
CA ASN A 366 7.28 -3.92 5.95
C ASN A 366 7.65 -2.77 6.92
N ALA A 367 7.20 -1.53 6.69
CA ALA A 367 7.39 -0.46 7.68
C ALA A 367 6.65 -0.73 9.00
N VAL A 368 5.44 -1.31 8.93
CA VAL A 368 4.69 -1.79 10.10
C VAL A 368 5.44 -2.94 10.77
N THR A 369 5.96 -3.90 9.98
CA THR A 369 6.74 -5.02 10.53
C THR A 369 7.99 -4.55 11.25
N VAL A 370 8.74 -3.59 10.70
CA VAL A 370 9.93 -3.02 11.36
C VAL A 370 9.56 -2.35 12.68
N ALA A 371 8.45 -1.60 12.73
CA ALA A 371 7.98 -0.96 13.95
C ALA A 371 7.53 -2.00 14.99
N ALA A 372 6.70 -2.97 14.60
CA ALA A 372 6.24 -4.04 15.47
C ALA A 372 7.39 -4.90 16.00
N MET A 373 8.34 -5.27 15.14
CA MET A 373 9.55 -6.01 15.52
C MET A 373 10.41 -5.21 16.49
N SER A 374 10.66 -3.92 16.22
CA SER A 374 11.45 -3.07 17.11
C SER A 374 10.78 -2.90 18.48
N GLN A 375 9.45 -2.85 18.51
CA GLN A 375 8.66 -2.84 19.75
C GLN A 375 8.75 -4.17 20.51
N ASP A 376 8.47 -5.29 19.83
CA ASP A 376 8.32 -6.61 20.43
C ASP A 376 9.63 -7.15 21.01
N TYR A 377 10.77 -6.90 20.34
CA TYR A 377 12.09 -7.30 20.84
C TYR A 377 12.69 -6.32 21.85
N GLY A 378 12.08 -5.12 22.00
CA GLY A 378 12.56 -4.06 22.87
C GLY A 378 13.73 -3.25 22.29
N PHE A 379 13.88 -3.20 20.97
CA PHE A 379 14.96 -2.46 20.30
C PHE A 379 14.70 -0.96 20.20
N ALA A 380 13.44 -0.52 20.23
CA ALA A 380 13.09 0.89 20.14
C ALA A 380 11.77 1.24 20.84
N THR A 381 11.60 2.51 21.18
CA THR A 381 10.31 3.08 21.57
C THR A 381 9.56 3.60 20.35
N ILE A 382 8.30 3.18 20.17
CA ILE A 382 7.47 3.63 19.05
C ILE A 382 6.79 4.96 19.38
N LEU A 383 6.84 5.90 18.45
CA LEU A 383 6.25 7.24 18.54
C LEU A 383 5.33 7.49 17.33
N GLY A 384 4.33 8.36 17.49
CA GLY A 384 3.53 8.88 16.38
C GLY A 384 2.05 8.48 16.41
N GLU A 385 1.50 8.22 15.22
CA GLU A 385 0.11 7.80 15.00
C GLU A 385 0.08 6.30 14.67
N GLU A 386 -0.98 5.61 15.10
CA GLU A 386 -1.23 4.20 14.78
C GLU A 386 -1.18 3.95 13.26
N THR A 387 -0.49 2.87 12.86
CA THR A 387 -0.40 2.46 11.46
C THR A 387 -1.77 1.99 10.98
N ALA A 388 -2.12 2.27 9.72
CA ALA A 388 -3.39 1.79 9.18
C ALA A 388 -3.31 0.31 8.75
N ASP A 389 -2.13 -0.12 8.27
CA ASP A 389 -1.83 -1.52 7.97
C ASP A 389 -1.48 -2.30 9.25
N LEU A 390 -1.58 -3.62 9.17
CA LEU A 390 -1.58 -4.53 10.30
C LEU A 390 -0.23 -5.24 10.46
N ALA A 391 0.18 -5.47 11.71
CA ALA A 391 1.42 -6.17 12.03
C ALA A 391 1.32 -7.69 11.80
N SER A 392 0.12 -8.27 11.98
CA SER A 392 -0.26 -9.56 11.42
C SER A 392 -1.15 -9.33 10.21
N THR A 393 -0.79 -9.91 9.07
CA THR A 393 -1.43 -9.55 7.81
C THR A 393 -1.48 -10.71 6.83
N TYR A 394 -2.50 -10.71 5.99
CA TYR A 394 -2.49 -11.51 4.77
C TYR A 394 -1.62 -10.81 3.74
N GLY A 395 -0.50 -11.43 3.35
CA GLY A 395 0.52 -10.78 2.52
C GLY A 395 1.29 -11.76 1.64
N ALA A 396 2.56 -11.40 1.38
CA ALA A 396 3.46 -12.12 0.49
C ALA A 396 2.87 -12.35 -0.91
N MET A 397 2.41 -11.28 -1.54
CA MET A 397 1.60 -11.34 -2.76
C MET A 397 2.18 -12.25 -3.86
N GLU A 398 1.31 -13.06 -4.44
CA GLU A 398 1.52 -13.72 -5.73
C GLU A 398 0.54 -13.16 -6.77
N GLN A 399 0.75 -13.54 -8.03
CA GLN A 399 -0.10 -13.09 -9.11
C GLN A 399 -0.48 -14.20 -10.07
N PHE A 400 -1.61 -14.01 -10.76
CA PHE A 400 -1.98 -14.79 -11.93
C PHE A 400 -2.62 -13.88 -12.99
N THR A 401 -2.65 -14.34 -14.24
CA THR A 401 -3.17 -13.57 -15.37
C THR A 401 -4.47 -14.18 -15.89
N LEU A 402 -5.49 -13.35 -16.10
CA LEU A 402 -6.76 -13.74 -16.70
C LEU A 402 -6.57 -13.99 -18.21
N LYS A 403 -7.09 -15.12 -18.69
CA LYS A 403 -6.74 -15.64 -20.02
C LYS A 403 -7.25 -14.78 -21.17
N ASN A 404 -8.41 -14.14 -21.04
CA ASN A 404 -9.03 -13.42 -22.15
C ASN A 404 -8.73 -11.91 -22.14
N SER A 405 -8.69 -11.29 -20.96
CA SER A 405 -8.40 -9.86 -20.79
C SER A 405 -6.93 -9.54 -20.59
N GLY A 406 -6.12 -10.51 -20.16
CA GLY A 406 -4.71 -10.29 -19.80
C GLY A 406 -4.52 -9.53 -18.48
N LEU A 407 -5.59 -9.30 -17.71
CA LEU A 407 -5.50 -8.60 -16.43
C LEU A 407 -4.71 -9.43 -15.42
N VAL A 408 -3.80 -8.77 -14.71
CA VAL A 408 -3.02 -9.35 -13.63
C VAL A 408 -3.79 -9.19 -12.32
N VAL A 409 -3.95 -10.30 -11.60
CA VAL A 409 -4.64 -10.37 -10.32
C VAL A 409 -3.60 -10.69 -9.26
N GLY A 410 -3.40 -9.78 -8.31
CA GLY A 410 -2.60 -10.01 -7.12
C GLY A 410 -3.45 -10.58 -5.98
N TYR A 411 -2.89 -11.51 -5.21
CA TYR A 411 -3.54 -12.10 -4.04
C TYR A 411 -2.51 -12.46 -2.96
N PRO A 412 -2.88 -12.44 -1.66
CA PRO A 412 -2.01 -12.88 -0.59
C PRO A 412 -2.01 -14.41 -0.53
N LYS A 413 -0.84 -15.03 -0.71
CA LYS A 413 -0.69 -16.48 -0.50
C LYS A 413 -0.45 -16.83 0.96
N ALA A 414 -0.12 -15.86 1.81
CA ALA A 414 0.34 -16.12 3.17
C ALA A 414 -0.40 -15.32 4.24
N HIS A 415 -0.47 -15.89 5.45
CA HIS A 415 -0.77 -15.18 6.69
C HIS A 415 0.52 -15.08 7.51
N ILE A 416 0.98 -13.84 7.69
CA ILE A 416 2.21 -13.49 8.36
C ILE A 416 1.85 -13.07 9.78
N ILE A 417 2.38 -13.75 10.78
CA ILE A 417 2.06 -13.50 12.19
C ILE A 417 3.15 -12.64 12.82
N ARG A 418 2.74 -11.56 13.50
CA ARG A 418 3.59 -10.63 14.22
C ARG A 418 4.69 -11.34 15.04
N PRO A 419 5.89 -10.75 15.20
CA PRO A 419 7.01 -11.38 15.91
C PRO A 419 6.71 -11.90 17.31
N ASN A 420 5.87 -11.21 18.09
CA ASN A 420 5.44 -11.67 19.42
C ASN A 420 4.47 -12.87 19.42
N GLY A 421 4.00 -13.33 18.25
CA GLY A 421 3.07 -14.44 18.12
C GLY A 421 1.59 -14.06 18.12
N ASP A 422 1.25 -12.78 18.26
CA ASP A 422 -0.12 -12.29 18.19
C ASP A 422 -0.65 -12.40 16.75
N PRO A 423 -1.71 -13.18 16.49
CA PRO A 423 -2.27 -13.33 15.15
C PRO A 423 -3.24 -12.21 14.74
N SER A 424 -3.45 -11.20 15.59
CA SER A 424 -4.39 -10.09 15.34
C SER A 424 -3.79 -8.87 14.63
#